data_AF-A0A414UUD3-F1
#
_entry.id   AF-A0A414UUD3-F1
#
_cell.length_a   1.000
_cell.length_b   1.000
_cell.length_c   1.000
_cell.angle_alpha   90.00
_cell.angle_beta   90.00
_cell.angle_gamma   90.00
#
_symmetry.space_group_name_H-M   'P 1'
#
loop_
_entity.id
_entity.type
_entity.pdbx_description
1 polymer ?
#
loop_
_entity_poly.entity_id
_entity_poly.type
_entity_poly.pdbx_seq_one_letter_code
_entity_poly.pdbx_strand_id
1 'polypeptide(L)' 'MYFIRKKTDPDKPFFTVDWRRGKIVQCQGKGRIRYPQEMVEFVHYAEEKLRLLKGEEEKKAA' A
#
# COMPACT_ATOMS: atom_id res chain seq x y z
N MET A 1 -0.27 9.37 4.45
CA MET A 1 0.86 8.48 4.72
C MET A 1 0.35 7.29 5.52
N TYR A 2 0.62 6.08 5.04
CA TYR A 2 0.18 4.81 5.62
C TYR A 2 1.39 3.98 6.06
N PHE A 3 1.15 3.00 6.92
CA PHE A 3 2.17 2.07 7.39
C PHE A 3 1.75 0.63 7.10
N ILE A 4 2.63 -0.12 6.46
CA ILE A 4 2.50 -1.57 6.32
C ILE A 4 3.15 -2.20 7.55
N ARG A 5 2.45 -3.14 8.17
CA ARG A 5 2.91 -3.83 9.38
C ARG A 5 2.81 -5.33 9.14
N LYS A 6 3.66 -6.11 9.81
CA LYS A 6 3.54 -7.56 9.78
C LYS A 6 2.42 -7.98 10.73
N LYS A 7 1.65 -9.01 10.36
CA LYS A 7 0.62 -9.57 11.24
C LYS A 7 1.22 -10.07 12.56
N THR A 8 2.44 -10.59 12.52
CA THR A 8 3.19 -11.06 13.69
C THR A 8 3.79 -9.95 14.55
N ASP A 9 3.91 -8.73 14.02
CA ASP A 9 4.42 -7.55 14.75
C ASP A 9 3.59 -6.30 14.36
N PRO A 10 2.34 -6.22 14.84
CA PRO A 10 1.40 -5.18 14.42
C PRO A 10 1.70 -3.81 15.02
N ASP A 11 2.54 -3.73 16.06
CA ASP A 11 2.89 -2.47 16.70
C ASP A 11 4.09 -1.78 16.05
N LYS A 12 4.86 -2.53 15.24
CA LYS A 12 6.02 -1.98 14.54
C LYS A 12 5.73 -1.75 13.05
N PRO A 13 5.88 -0.50 12.56
CA PRO A 13 5.80 -0.25 11.13
C PRO A 13 6.95 -0.95 10.43
N PHE A 14 6.62 -1.76 9.43
CA PHE A 14 7.59 -2.47 8.61
C PHE A 14 7.99 -1.61 7.39
N PHE A 15 7.00 -1.01 6.71
CA PHE A 15 7.22 -0.05 5.63
C PHE A 15 6.33 1.18 5.79
N THR A 16 6.82 2.31 5.30
CA THR A 16 6.04 3.52 5.12
C THR A 16 5.60 3.63 3.68
N VAL A 17 4.31 3.91 3.44
CA VAL A 17 3.72 4.11 2.12
C VAL A 17 3.17 5.53 2.02
N ASP A 18 3.64 6.29 1.05
CA ASP A 18 2.95 7.50 0.61
C ASP A 18 1.98 7.14 -0.51
N TRP A 19 0.70 7.40 -0.26
CA TRP A 19 -0.39 7.12 -1.17
C TRP A 19 -1.08 8.43 -1.51
N ARG A 20 -1.12 8.77 -2.80
CA ARG A 20 -1.73 10.01 -3.28
C ARG A 20 -2.56 9.72 -4.51
N ARG A 21 -3.80 10.23 -4.52
CA ARG A 21 -4.73 10.17 -5.67
C ARG A 21 -4.93 8.76 -6.27
N GLY A 22 -4.83 7.71 -5.45
CA GLY A 22 -5.03 6.33 -5.95
C GLY A 22 -3.76 5.62 -6.40
N LYS A 23 -2.58 6.19 -6.15
CA LYS A 23 -1.29 5.59 -6.51
C LYS A 23 -0.32 5.63 -5.33
N ILE A 24 0.51 4.60 -5.20
CA ILE A 24 1.66 4.56 -4.33
C ILE A 24 2.77 5.37 -4.97
N VAL A 25 3.06 6.54 -4.40
CA VAL A 25 4.13 7.44 -4.87
C VAL A 25 5.47 7.11 -4.24
N GLN A 26 5.45 6.53 -3.05
CA GLN A 26 6.65 6.08 -2.36
C GLN A 26 6.31 4.93 -1.46
N CYS A 27 7.16 3.92 -1.42
CA CYS A 27 7.23 3.03 -0.28
C CYS A 27 8.69 3.04 0.20
N GLN A 28 8.97 2.99 1.49
CA GLN A 28 10.34 2.92 1.97
C GLN A 28 10.41 2.03 3.20
N GLY A 29 11.36 1.10 3.15
CA GLY A 29 11.77 0.31 4.30
C GLY A 29 12.65 1.15 5.21
N LYS A 30 12.64 0.83 6.50
CA LYS A 30 13.59 1.40 7.46
C LYS A 30 15.02 1.14 6.98
N GLY A 31 15.86 2.18 6.88
CA GLY A 31 17.26 2.04 6.49
C GLY A 31 17.54 1.92 4.98
N ARG A 32 16.61 2.34 4.10
CA ARG A 32 16.76 2.27 2.62
C ARG A 32 17.02 0.85 2.09
N ILE A 33 16.46 -0.15 2.78
CA ILE A 33 16.57 -1.55 2.37
C ILE A 33 15.83 -1.75 1.05
N ARG A 34 16.43 -2.52 0.11
CA ARG A 34 15.76 -2.93 -1.12
C ARG A 34 14.51 -3.73 -0.78
N TYR A 35 13.46 -3.50 -1.55
CA TYR A 35 12.21 -4.23 -1.37
C TYR A 35 12.40 -5.72 -1.58
N PRO A 36 11.97 -6.57 -0.64
CA PRO A 36 11.76 -7.97 -0.98
C PRO A 36 10.66 -8.07 -2.03
N GLN A 37 10.73 -9.08 -2.89
CA GLN A 37 9.77 -9.28 -3.98
C GLN A 37 8.32 -9.34 -3.49
N GLU A 38 8.07 -9.98 -2.34
CA GLU A 38 6.77 -10.04 -1.67
C GLU A 38 6.14 -8.64 -1.46
N MET A 39 6.95 -7.63 -1.14
CA MET A 39 6.45 -6.26 -0.94
C MET A 39 6.11 -5.57 -2.25
N VAL A 40 6.80 -5.91 -3.34
CA VAL A 40 6.47 -5.41 -4.68
C VAL A 40 5.10 -5.97 -5.08
N GLU A 41 4.92 -7.28 -4.94
CA GLU A 41 3.66 -7.97 -5.24
C GLU A 41 2.49 -7.42 -4.38
N PHE A 42 2.72 -7.20 -3.09
CA PHE A 42 1.72 -6.59 -2.20
C PHE A 42 1.32 -5.18 -2.64
N VAL A 43 2.29 -4.33 -2.98
CA VAL A 43 2.04 -2.95 -3.44
C VAL A 43 1.19 -2.95 -4.70
N HIS A 44 1.52 -3.80 -5.68
CA HIS A 44 0.73 -3.95 -6.90
C HIS A 44 -0.69 -4.45 -6.62
N TYR A 45 -0.83 -5.48 -5.79
CA TYR A 45 -2.13 -6.01 -5.37
C TYR A 45 -2.99 -4.94 -4.68
N ALA A 46 -2.40 -4.19 -3.75
CA ALA A 46 -3.09 -3.13 -3.03
C ALA A 46 -3.55 -2.00 -3.97
N GLU A 47 -2.71 -1.62 -4.94
CA GLU A 47 -3.09 -0.64 -5.95
C GLU A 47 -4.30 -1.07 -6.78
N GLU A 48 -4.29 -2.32 -7.26
CA GLU A 48 -5.39 -2.87 -8.06
C GLU A 48 -6.69 -2.94 -7.24
N LYS A 49 -6.63 -3.47 -6.02
CA LYS A 49 -7.80 -3.57 -5.14
C LYS A 49 -8.40 -2.21 -4.81
N LEU A 50 -7.56 -1.22 -4.51
CA LEU A 50 -8.04 0.13 -4.20
C LEU A 50 -8.62 0.84 -5.43
N ARG A 51 -8.08 0.58 -6.63
CA ARG A 51 -8.68 1.08 -7.87
C ARG A 51 -10.07 0.49 -8.11
N LEU A 52 -10.26 -0.80 -7.87
CA LEU A 52 -11.55 -1.46 -7.99
C LEU A 52 -12.57 -0.87 -7.01
N LEU A 53 -12.20 -0.72 -5.72
CA LEU A 53 -13.07 -0.14 -4.69
C LEU A 53 -13.51 1.28 -5.04
N LYS A 54 -12.61 2.13 -5.55
CA LYS A 54 -12.97 3.48 -6.01
C LYS A 54 -13.96 3.47 -7.17
N GLY A 55 -13.74 2.62 -8.17
CA GLY A 55 -14.66 2.51 -9.30
C GLY A 55 -16.05 1.97 -8.90
N GLU A 56 -16.12 1.14 -7.86
CA GLU A 56 -17.38 0.70 -7.26
C GLU A 56 -18.08 1.81 -6.47
N GLU A 57 -17.34 2.64 -5.72
CA GLU A 57 -17.91 3.81 -5.04
C GLU A 57 -18.44 4.86 -6.02
N GLU A 58 -17.70 5.15 -7.10
CA GLU A 58 -18.15 6.08 -8.15
C GLU A 58 -19.41 5.58 -8.86
N LYS A 59 -19.55 4.27 -9.09
CA LYS A 59 -20.76 3.66 -9.64
C LYS A 59 -21.95 3.65 -8.69
N LYS A 60 -21.71 3.62 -7.38
CA LYS A 60 -22.78 3.71 -6.36
C LYS A 60 -23.21 5.15 -6.07
N ALA A 61 -22.36 6.13 -6.38
CA ALA A 61 -22.63 7.55 -6.18
C ALA A 61 -23.24 8.24 -7.43
N ALA A 62 -23.41 7.52 -8.53
CA ALA A 62 -24.03 7.97 -9.79
C ALA A 62 -25.41 7.35 -9.98
#